data_AF-A0A3M2YEQ9-F1
#
_entry.id   AF-A0A3M2YEQ9-F1
#
_cell.length_a   1.000
_cell.length_b   1.000
_cell.length_c   1.000
_cell.angle_alpha   90.00
_cell.angle_beta   90.00
_cell.angle_gamma   90.00
#
_symmetry.space_group_name_H-M   'P 1'
#
loop_
_entity.id
_entity.type
_entity.pdbx_description
1 polymer ?
#
loop_
_entity_poly.entity_id
_entity_poly.type
_entity_poly.pdbx_seq_one_letter_code
_entity_poly.pdbx_strand_id
1 'polypeptide(L)'
;FYPRAGRMYVHPGAVNEMIFVAQNPTERPMKAQAVPGITPGKAAPWFHKTECFCFTQQTLQPGERIEMPERFIVDQDLPDDVKHLTLAYTLFDVTAP
;
A
#
# COMPACT_ATOMS: atom_id res chain seq x y z
N PHE A 1 -0.67 -3.88 10.31
CA PHE A 1 -0.87 -3.11 9.08
C PHE A 1 -2.01 -3.74 8.30
N TYR A 2 -3.06 -3.00 7.97
CA TYR A 2 -4.23 -3.57 7.28
C TYR A 2 -4.93 -2.53 6.39
N PRO A 3 -5.61 -2.95 5.30
CA PRO A 3 -6.41 -2.04 4.50
C PRO A 3 -7.73 -1.70 5.21
N ARG A 4 -8.20 -0.46 5.07
CA ARG A 4 -9.50 -0.02 5.59
C ARG A 4 -10.67 -0.68 4.85
N ALA A 5 -10.46 -1.06 3.59
CA ALA A 5 -11.41 -1.83 2.78
C ALA A 5 -10.70 -3.02 2.12
N GLY A 6 -11.25 -4.23 2.25
CA GLY A 6 -10.61 -5.45 1.73
C GLY A 6 -10.76 -5.69 0.22
N ARG A 7 -11.67 -4.97 -0.44
CA ARG A 7 -11.92 -5.07 -1.88
C ARG A 7 -12.47 -3.75 -2.41
N MET A 8 -12.10 -3.39 -3.62
CA MET A 8 -12.72 -2.30 -4.37
C MET A 8 -12.87 -2.68 -5.84
N TYR A 9 -13.89 -2.11 -6.49
CA TYR A 9 -14.02 -2.16 -7.95
C TYR A 9 -13.42 -0.89 -8.52
N VAL A 10 -12.62 -1.04 -9.56
CA VAL A 10 -11.92 0.07 -10.22
C VAL A 10 -12.26 0.07 -11.70
N HIS A 11 -12.30 1.26 -12.28
CA HIS A 11 -12.35 1.43 -13.72
C HIS A 11 -10.92 1.73 -14.22
N PRO A 12 -10.38 0.93 -15.15
CA PRO A 12 -9.07 1.20 -15.73
C PRO A 12 -8.98 2.63 -16.31
N GLY A 13 -7.87 3.30 -16.06
CA GLY A 13 -7.62 4.72 -16.39
C GLY A 13 -8.16 5.73 -15.38
N ALA A 14 -8.99 5.30 -14.41
CA ALA A 14 -9.45 6.19 -13.33
C ALA A 14 -8.45 6.23 -12.17
N VAL A 15 -8.38 7.37 -11.48
CA VAL A 15 -7.66 7.51 -10.22
C VAL A 15 -8.47 6.84 -9.12
N ASN A 16 -7.83 5.95 -8.37
CA ASN A 16 -8.40 5.22 -7.24
C ASN A 16 -7.59 5.51 -5.98
N GLU A 17 -8.23 5.38 -4.82
CA GLU A 17 -7.60 5.54 -3.51
C GLU A 17 -7.95 4.36 -2.59
N MET A 18 -6.96 3.84 -1.88
CA MET A 18 -7.13 2.84 -0.82
C MET A 18 -6.38 3.27 0.44
N ILE A 19 -7.08 3.34 1.57
CA ILE A 19 -6.46 3.70 2.85
C ILE A 19 -5.91 2.44 3.53
N PHE A 20 -4.64 2.48 3.92
CA PHE A 20 -4.03 1.51 4.81
C PHE A 20 -3.79 2.11 6.20
N VAL A 21 -3.79 1.24 7.22
CA VAL A 21 -3.58 1.63 8.60
C VAL A 21 -2.30 0.99 9.13
N ALA A 22 -1.38 1.82 9.61
CA ALA A 22 -0.20 1.41 10.36
C ALA A 22 -0.38 1.77 11.85
N GLN A 23 0.14 0.93 12.73
CA GLN A 23 0.13 1.17 14.17
C GLN A 23 1.45 0.69 14.76
N ASN A 24 1.99 1.43 15.73
CA ASN A 24 3.08 0.96 16.57
C ASN A 24 2.52 0.18 17.77
N PRO A 25 2.71 -1.15 17.83
CA PRO A 25 2.23 -1.96 18.94
C PRO A 25 3.19 -1.97 20.14
N THR A 26 4.32 -1.25 20.09
CA THR A 26 5.37 -1.29 21.10
C THR A 26 5.29 -0.09 22.06
N GLU A 27 6.05 -0.17 23.16
CA GLU A 27 6.18 0.90 24.16
C GLU A 27 7.29 1.92 23.84
N ARG A 28 7.94 1.80 22.67
CA ARG A 28 9.03 2.68 22.23
C ARG A 28 8.75 3.25 20.84
N PRO A 29 9.39 4.37 20.44
CA PRO A 29 9.30 4.85 19.07
C PRO A 29 9.76 3.77 18.08
N MET A 30 9.00 3.58 17.00
CA MET A 30 9.25 2.59 15.96
C MET A 30 9.41 3.30 14.61
N LYS A 31 10.48 3.02 13.87
CA LYS A 31 10.60 3.40 12.46
C LYS A 31 10.00 2.30 11.59
N ALA A 32 8.85 2.58 11.00
CA ALA A 32 8.13 1.65 10.15
C ALA A 32 8.42 1.93 8.66
N GLN A 33 8.66 0.88 7.89
CA GLN A 33 8.78 0.95 6.43
C GLN A 33 7.81 -0.04 5.78
N ALA A 34 6.90 0.47 4.96
CA ALA A 34 5.96 -0.33 4.20
C ALA A 34 6.54 -0.66 2.81
N VAL A 35 6.57 -1.95 2.45
CA VAL A 35 7.03 -2.42 1.14
C VAL A 35 5.84 -2.99 0.37
N PRO A 36 5.50 -2.46 -0.82
CA PRO A 36 4.38 -2.94 -1.63
C PRO A 36 4.70 -4.20 -2.43
N GLY A 37 3.66 -4.97 -2.76
CA GLY A 37 3.68 -6.06 -3.73
C GLY A 37 2.37 -6.15 -4.51
N ILE A 38 2.46 -6.50 -5.79
CA ILE A 38 1.30 -6.67 -6.69
C ILE A 38 1.21 -8.12 -7.15
N THR A 39 0.01 -8.70 -7.08
CA THR A 39 -0.29 -10.05 -7.59
C THR A 39 -1.52 -10.02 -8.52
N PRO A 40 -1.52 -10.74 -9.65
CA PRO A 40 -0.39 -11.52 -10.18
C PRO A 40 0.75 -10.61 -10.64
N GLY A 41 2.00 -11.05 -10.47
CA GLY A 41 3.18 -10.23 -10.79
C GLY A 41 3.21 -9.78 -12.26
N LYS A 42 2.63 -10.57 -13.16
CA LYS A 42 2.45 -10.21 -14.58
C LYS A 42 1.61 -8.97 -14.81
N ALA A 43 0.87 -8.47 -13.82
CA ALA A 43 0.04 -7.27 -13.95
C ALA A 43 0.66 -6.04 -13.27
N ALA A 44 1.80 -6.21 -12.59
CA ALA A 44 2.50 -5.12 -11.92
C ALA A 44 2.86 -3.94 -12.85
N PRO A 45 3.27 -4.14 -14.13
CA PRO A 45 3.56 -3.02 -15.03
C PRO A 45 2.39 -2.08 -15.32
N TRP A 46 1.15 -2.55 -15.18
CA TRP A 46 -0.08 -1.79 -15.43
C TRP A 46 -0.66 -1.16 -14.16
N PHE A 47 0.01 -1.32 -13.01
CA PHE A 47 -0.39 -0.71 -11.74
C PHE A 47 0.50 0.50 -11.47
N HIS A 48 -0.04 1.70 -11.66
CA HIS A 48 0.69 2.96 -11.52
C HIS A 48 0.32 3.64 -10.21
N LYS A 49 1.28 3.71 -9.29
CA LYS A 49 1.16 4.50 -8.07
C LYS A 49 1.27 5.98 -8.46
N THR A 50 0.20 6.74 -8.30
CA THR A 50 0.18 8.17 -8.67
C THR A 50 0.71 9.05 -7.55
N GLU A 51 0.60 8.59 -6.31
CA GLU A 51 1.24 9.24 -5.18
C GLU A 51 2.35 8.38 -4.65
N CYS A 52 3.54 8.97 -4.63
CA CYS A 52 4.71 8.44 -3.98
C CYS A 52 4.45 8.45 -2.46
N PHE A 53 3.81 7.42 -1.90
CA PHE A 53 4.16 6.94 -0.55
C PHE A 53 5.54 6.27 -0.60
N CYS A 54 6.48 6.94 -1.27
CA CYS A 54 7.73 6.37 -1.67
C CYS A 54 8.59 6.18 -0.44
N PHE A 55 8.44 4.99 0.14
CA PHE A 55 9.44 4.34 0.97
C PHE A 55 9.96 5.20 2.14
N THR A 56 9.19 6.20 2.56
CA THR A 56 9.57 7.07 3.67
C THR A 56 9.34 6.31 4.95
N GLN A 57 10.44 6.11 5.68
CA GLN A 57 10.38 5.58 7.03
C GLN A 57 9.51 6.51 7.87
N GLN A 58 8.43 5.97 8.41
CA GLN A 58 7.54 6.71 9.32
C GLN A 58 7.95 6.41 10.74
N THR A 59 8.26 7.44 11.52
CA THR A 59 8.47 7.26 12.96
C THR A 59 7.11 7.30 13.63
N LEU A 60 6.75 6.23 14.31
CA LEU A 60 5.51 6.08 15.06
C LEU A 60 5.82 6.06 16.56
N GLN A 61 5.19 6.93 17.33
CA GLN A 61 5.25 6.93 18.79
C GLN A 61 4.56 5.69 19.37
N PRO A 62 4.81 5.33 20.65
CA PRO A 62 4.15 4.20 21.29
C PRO A 62 2.62 4.26 21.15
N GLY A 63 2.01 3.20 20.63
CA GLY A 63 0.56 3.12 20.39
C GLY A 63 0.03 3.99 19.24
N GLU A 64 0.87 4.81 18.60
CA GLU A 64 0.44 5.72 17.53
C GLU A 64 -0.09 4.94 16.33
N ARG A 65 -1.17 5.47 15.76
CA ARG A 65 -1.83 4.94 14.57
C ARG A 65 -1.91 6.03 13.52
N ILE A 66 -1.50 5.70 12.29
CA ILE A 66 -1.58 6.60 11.14
C ILE A 66 -2.36 5.95 10.01
N GLU A 67 -3.03 6.79 9.21
CA GLU A 67 -3.64 6.39 7.94
C GLU A 67 -2.68 6.73 6.78
N MET A 68 -2.54 5.80 5.86
CA MET A 68 -1.65 5.87 4.70
C MET A 68 -2.50 5.69 3.43
N PRO A 69 -2.98 6.79 2.82
CA PRO A 69 -3.82 6.72 1.61
C PRO A 69 -2.99 6.38 0.36
N GLU A 70 -3.12 5.19 -0.20
CA GLU A 70 -2.48 4.83 -1.48
C GLU A 70 -3.35 5.29 -2.66
N ARG A 71 -2.83 6.20 -3.50
CA ARG A 71 -3.47 6.59 -4.76
C ARG A 71 -2.81 5.93 -5.96
N PHE A 72 -3.62 5.33 -6.82
CA PHE A 72 -3.14 4.55 -7.96
C PHE A 72 -4.10 4.59 -9.17
N ILE A 73 -3.57 4.22 -10.33
CA ILE A 73 -4.30 4.00 -11.58
C ILE A 73 -3.96 2.59 -12.06
N VAL A 74 -4.97 1.84 -12.51
CA VAL A 74 -4.78 0.62 -13.29
C VAL A 74 -4.91 0.98 -14.76
N ASP A 75 -3.90 0.68 -15.56
CA ASP A 75 -3.87 1.01 -16.99
C ASP A 75 -4.99 0.28 -17.76
N GLN A 76 -5.53 0.95 -18.79
CA GLN A 76 -6.55 0.42 -19.68
C GLN A 76 -6.03 -0.72 -20.57
N ASP A 77 -4.73 -0.75 -20.83
CA ASP A 77 -4.06 -1.79 -21.61
C ASP A 77 -3.81 -3.09 -20.81
N LEU A 78 -4.35 -3.19 -19.58
CA LEU A 78 -4.26 -4.40 -18.77
C LEU A 78 -4.82 -5.61 -19.53
N PRO A 79 -4.09 -6.74 -19.60
CA PRO A 79 -4.57 -7.92 -20.30
C PRO A 79 -5.95 -8.38 -19.83
N ASP A 80 -6.84 -8.68 -20.78
CA ASP A 80 -8.24 -9.02 -20.51
C ASP A 80 -8.42 -10.22 -19.57
N ASP A 81 -7.44 -11.12 -19.48
CA ASP A 81 -7.48 -12.28 -18.60
C ASP A 81 -7.18 -11.93 -17.13
N VAL A 82 -6.70 -10.71 -16.85
CA VAL A 82 -6.47 -10.21 -15.49
C VAL A 82 -7.71 -9.49 -14.98
N LYS A 83 -8.56 -10.22 -14.24
CA LYS A 83 -9.77 -9.66 -13.61
C LYS A 83 -9.61 -9.25 -12.15
N HIS A 84 -8.52 -9.69 -11.51
CA HIS A 84 -8.27 -9.43 -10.09
C HIS A 84 -6.81 -9.05 -9.87
N LEU A 85 -6.62 -8.00 -9.08
CA LEU A 85 -5.33 -7.51 -8.62
C LEU A 85 -5.36 -7.47 -7.11
N THR A 86 -4.29 -7.96 -6.50
CA THR A 86 -4.06 -7.86 -5.06
C THR A 86 -2.88 -6.93 -4.84
N LEU A 87 -3.16 -5.79 -4.21
CA LEU A 87 -2.16 -4.93 -3.62
C LEU A 87 -1.92 -5.40 -2.18
N ALA A 88 -0.72 -5.89 -1.93
CA ALA A 88 -0.27 -6.28 -0.60
C ALA A 88 0.84 -5.33 -0.13
N TYR A 89 0.95 -5.18 1.18
CA TYR A 89 1.98 -4.37 1.80
C TYR A 89 2.50 -5.11 3.02
N THR A 90 3.81 -5.21 3.12
CA THR A 90 4.50 -5.75 4.29
C THR A 90 5.12 -4.59 5.05
N LEU A 91 4.77 -4.47 6.33
CA LEU A 91 5.35 -3.45 7.21
C LEU A 91 6.56 -4.05 7.95
N PHE A 92 7.71 -3.41 7.82
CA PHE A 92 8.93 -3.77 8.54
C PHE A 92 9.23 -2.72 9.61
N ASP A 93 9.64 -3.18 10.79
CA ASP A 93 10.32 -2.35 11.77
C ASP A 93 11.80 -2.25 11.38
N VAL A 94 12.24 -1.04 11.05
CA VAL A 94 13.62 -0.71 10.65
C VAL A 94 14.29 0.22 11.66
N THR A 95 13.80 0.23 12.90
CA THR A 95 14.44 0.92 14.01
C THR A 95 15.84 0.33 14.19
N ALA A 96 16.87 1.15 13.97
CA ALA A 96 18.25 0.73 14.18
C ALA A 96 18.45 0.32 15.66
N PRO A 97 19.25 -0.72 15.95
CA PRO A 97 19.61 -1.12 17.31
C PRO A 97 20.25 -0.01 18.13
#